data_AF-A0A524I9B3-F1
#
_entry.id   AF-A0A524I9B3-F1
#
_cell.length_a   1.000
_cell.length_b   1.000
_cell.length_c   1.000
_cell.angle_alpha   90.00
_cell.angle_beta   90.00
_cell.angle_gamma   90.00
#
_symmetry.space_group_name_H-M   'P 1'
#
loop_
_entity.id
_entity.type
_entity.pdbx_description
1 polymer ?
#
loop_
_entity_poly.entity_id
_entity_poly.type
_entity_poly.pdbx_seq_one_letter_code
_entity_poly.pdbx_strand_id
1 'polypeptide(L)'
;MLVYEERPVEVVDLPLNASEDRVVGSLDLEAALREGSKRFEMGVLGKANGNLLYIDEVNLLDDHVVDVLLDVAVSGRNVVMREGVTYTHPSRFLLVGTMNPEEGELRPQLLDRFGLCVEVSGEKEISLRKQIVERVLSFEREEPEFLTEWGRDDRRIRRQVEEGRNRLHDIPIPDRILKTVTETVVTLGVAGHRGDIAILKSARAFAALRGGSDLAAGDLKDAIRLALPHRIPRSGVSDRVVRHVERLLSWAFPGELQEADREPVVPLPDTTHGMKRGGVVFRTPTHSDEELERQAIEQAMAARRRSEQAGASRAASPNTCGDPDCDVCQGFVEETVITPSAPYQVRKIVVPKGRKLLDATGKRSRAKTASARGRYVRSGPWKKGRDVAMDATLFTAVVNGHVERRTGRVRVEVEDLRGKRRERKVGNLILVLLDASASMETQKRMVATKGAVLSLLRDAYVKRDRVGLISFRDTVAEVVVPPTGSVSMAAMQLT
;
A
#
# COMPACT_ATOMS: atom_id res chain seq x y z
N MET A 1 -36.45 5.59 -16.89
CA MET A 1 -35.35 6.35 -17.52
C MET A 1 -34.64 7.11 -16.42
N LEU A 2 -33.33 6.89 -16.23
CA LEU A 2 -32.53 7.77 -15.37
C LEU A 2 -32.37 9.08 -16.15
N VAL A 3 -32.91 10.17 -15.60
CA VAL A 3 -32.75 11.52 -16.17
C VAL A 3 -31.32 11.95 -15.83
N TYR A 4 -30.48 12.13 -16.85
CA TYR A 4 -29.15 12.66 -16.68
C TYR A 4 -29.23 14.17 -16.90
N GLU A 5 -28.81 14.94 -15.91
CA GLU A 5 -28.68 16.39 -16.02
C GLU A 5 -27.23 16.68 -16.40
N GLU A 6 -27.00 17.46 -17.46
CA GLU A 6 -25.65 17.88 -17.83
C GLU A 6 -25.15 18.91 -16.82
N ARG A 7 -24.19 18.49 -16.00
CA ARG A 7 -23.51 19.34 -15.02
C ARG A 7 -22.00 19.32 -15.28
N PRO A 8 -21.29 20.40 -14.96
CA PRO A 8 -19.83 20.39 -15.02
C PRO A 8 -19.29 19.27 -14.12
N VAL A 9 -18.28 18.56 -14.61
CA VAL A 9 -17.59 17.53 -13.84
C VAL A 9 -16.87 18.20 -12.68
N GLU A 10 -17.16 17.77 -11.47
CA GLU A 10 -16.48 18.23 -10.27
C GLU A 10 -15.35 17.26 -9.90
N VAL A 11 -14.30 17.80 -9.26
CA VAL A 11 -13.28 17.00 -8.59
C VAL A 11 -13.66 16.89 -7.13
N VAL A 12 -13.90 15.66 -6.68
CA VAL A 12 -14.27 15.34 -5.30
C VAL A 12 -13.05 14.75 -4.62
N ASP A 13 -12.51 15.47 -3.64
CA ASP A 13 -11.36 15.01 -2.87
C ASP A 13 -11.76 14.10 -1.70
N LEU A 14 -11.06 12.98 -1.56
CA LEU A 14 -11.17 12.11 -0.40
C LEU A 14 -10.06 12.43 0.62
N PRO A 15 -10.40 12.93 1.82
CA PRO A 15 -9.37 13.17 2.84
C PRO A 15 -8.82 11.86 3.42
N LEU A 16 -7.52 11.81 3.66
CA LEU A 16 -6.79 10.65 4.20
C LEU A 16 -7.40 10.06 5.48
N ASN A 17 -7.91 10.93 6.36
CA ASN A 17 -8.50 10.55 7.65
C ASN A 17 -10.04 10.44 7.59
N ALA A 18 -10.62 10.24 6.41
CA ALA A 18 -12.05 10.05 6.27
C ALA A 18 -12.51 8.82 7.06
N SER A 19 -13.53 8.99 7.91
CA SER A 19 -14.24 7.85 8.47
C SER A 19 -15.03 7.14 7.39
N GLU A 20 -15.22 5.83 7.53
CA GLU A 20 -16.08 5.03 6.64
C GLU A 20 -17.46 5.71 6.44
N ASP A 21 -18.09 6.17 7.52
CA ASP A 21 -19.40 6.85 7.45
C ASP A 21 -19.37 8.13 6.58
N ARG A 22 -18.24 8.85 6.52
CA ARG A 22 -18.09 10.03 5.65
C ARG A 22 -17.87 9.64 4.19
N VAL A 23 -17.22 8.50 3.94
CA VAL A 23 -16.97 7.99 2.58
C VAL A 23 -18.25 7.43 1.98
N VAL A 24 -18.90 6.53 2.71
CA VAL A 24 -20.03 5.74 2.23
C VAL A 24 -21.36 6.47 2.45
N GLY A 25 -21.42 7.37 3.44
CA GLY A 25 -22.63 8.07 3.83
C GLY A 25 -23.20 7.53 5.13
N SER A 26 -23.94 8.38 5.84
CA SER A 26 -24.47 8.07 7.16
C SER A 26 -25.96 8.38 7.23
N LEU A 27 -26.67 7.75 8.16
CA LEU A 27 -28.09 8.05 8.39
C LEU A 27 -28.18 9.11 9.49
N ASP A 28 -28.81 10.24 9.19
CA ASP A 28 -29.01 11.31 10.17
C ASP A 28 -29.99 10.83 11.24
N LEU A 29 -29.42 10.43 12.36
CA LEU A 29 -30.17 9.91 13.48
C LEU A 29 -30.96 11.00 14.21
N GLU A 30 -30.46 12.23 14.24
CA GLU A 30 -31.12 13.32 14.95
C GLU A 30 -32.42 13.71 14.24
N ALA A 31 -32.39 13.81 12.91
CA ALA A 31 -33.59 14.01 12.11
C ALA A 31 -34.57 12.81 12.20
N ALA A 32 -34.04 11.59 12.18
CA ALA A 32 -34.86 10.39 12.30
C ALA A 32 -35.59 10.30 13.65
N LEU A 33 -34.97 10.77 14.74
CA LEU A 33 -35.57 10.76 16.08
C LEU A 33 -36.52 11.94 16.34
N ARG A 34 -36.21 13.15 15.83
CA ARG A 34 -37.04 14.35 16.05
C ARG A 34 -38.25 14.43 15.12
N GLU A 35 -38.04 14.14 13.84
CA GLU A 35 -39.04 14.37 12.79
C GLU A 35 -39.67 13.06 12.28
N GLY A 36 -39.17 11.90 12.73
CA GLY A 36 -39.58 10.60 12.21
C GLY A 36 -39.20 10.39 10.74
N SER A 37 -38.40 11.29 10.15
CA SER A 37 -38.00 11.26 8.75
C SER A 37 -36.58 10.68 8.62
N LYS A 38 -36.44 9.59 7.85
CA LYS A 38 -35.15 8.93 7.60
C LYS A 38 -34.38 9.73 6.54
N ARG A 39 -33.58 10.70 6.95
CA ARG A 39 -32.68 11.43 6.03
C ARG A 39 -31.34 10.71 5.94
N PHE A 40 -30.95 10.36 4.73
CA PHE A 40 -29.62 9.79 4.45
C PHE A 40 -28.70 10.91 4.03
N GLU A 41 -27.60 11.09 4.75
CA GLU A 41 -26.53 12.01 4.38
C GLU A 41 -25.60 11.33 3.38
N MET A 42 -25.54 11.87 2.17
CA MET A 42 -24.65 11.36 1.14
C MET A 42 -23.18 11.55 1.52
N GLY A 43 -22.45 10.45 1.50
CA GLY A 43 -20.99 10.46 1.65
C GLY A 43 -20.26 10.95 0.41
N VAL A 44 -18.93 10.92 0.47
CA VAL A 44 -18.04 11.25 -0.65
C VAL A 44 -18.38 10.44 -1.90
N LEU A 45 -18.68 9.14 -1.76
CA LEU A 45 -19.07 8.28 -2.87
C LEU A 45 -20.38 8.69 -3.54
N GLY A 46 -21.31 9.29 -2.79
CA GLY A 46 -22.54 9.86 -3.36
C GLY A 46 -22.24 11.09 -4.21
N LYS A 47 -21.39 11.99 -3.70
CA LYS A 47 -20.97 13.21 -4.40
C LYS A 47 -20.10 12.92 -5.62
N ALA A 48 -19.31 11.84 -5.57
CA ALA A 48 -18.47 11.42 -6.68
C ALA A 48 -19.28 10.88 -7.87
N ASN A 49 -20.57 10.57 -7.74
CA ASN A 49 -21.35 10.02 -8.85
C ASN A 49 -21.42 10.99 -10.05
N GLY A 50 -20.88 10.57 -11.19
CA GLY A 50 -20.72 11.38 -12.41
C GLY A 50 -19.44 12.21 -12.46
N ASN A 51 -18.62 12.17 -11.40
CA ASN A 51 -17.51 13.07 -11.14
C ASN A 51 -16.16 12.34 -11.04
N LEU A 52 -15.09 13.11 -10.85
CA LEU A 52 -13.75 12.59 -10.56
C LEU A 52 -13.60 12.42 -9.03
N LEU A 53 -13.19 11.24 -8.58
CA LEU A 53 -12.79 11.01 -7.19
C LEU A 53 -11.27 11.05 -7.10
N TYR A 54 -10.74 12.11 -6.51
CA TYR A 54 -9.31 12.28 -6.27
C TYR A 54 -8.95 11.79 -4.86
N ILE A 55 -7.90 10.99 -4.77
CA ILE A 55 -7.36 10.51 -3.50
C ILE A 55 -5.88 10.84 -3.49
N ASP A 56 -5.49 11.71 -2.56
CA ASP A 56 -4.09 11.96 -2.28
C ASP A 56 -3.51 10.81 -1.46
N GLU A 57 -2.29 10.36 -1.79
CA GLU A 57 -1.55 9.34 -1.02
C GLU A 57 -2.39 8.09 -0.69
N VAL A 58 -2.85 7.39 -1.73
CA VAL A 58 -3.67 6.16 -1.60
C VAL A 58 -3.02 5.07 -0.73
N ASN A 59 -1.70 5.12 -0.53
CA ASN A 59 -0.93 4.25 0.36
C ASN A 59 -1.29 4.43 1.84
N LEU A 60 -1.80 5.60 2.25
CA LEU A 60 -2.11 5.93 3.64
C LEU A 60 -3.56 5.63 4.05
N LEU A 61 -4.43 5.29 3.10
CA LEU A 61 -5.82 4.97 3.39
C LEU A 61 -5.99 3.72 4.28
N ASP A 62 -7.03 3.75 5.11
CA ASP A 62 -7.46 2.60 5.92
C ASP A 62 -7.96 1.45 5.03
N ASP A 63 -7.61 0.21 5.39
CA ASP A 63 -7.97 -1.02 4.69
C ASP A 63 -9.47 -1.08 4.36
N HIS A 64 -10.32 -0.71 5.33
CA HIS A 64 -11.77 -0.78 5.16
C HIS A 64 -12.30 0.25 4.15
N VAL A 65 -11.69 1.43 4.09
CA VAL A 65 -12.07 2.46 3.12
C VAL A 65 -11.66 2.03 1.72
N VAL A 66 -10.44 1.51 1.56
CA VAL A 66 -9.92 0.99 0.29
C VAL A 66 -10.83 -0.10 -0.29
N ASP A 67 -11.21 -1.09 0.53
CA ASP A 67 -12.05 -2.20 0.06
C ASP A 67 -13.41 -1.71 -0.46
N VAL A 68 -14.06 -0.81 0.29
CA VAL A 68 -15.36 -0.25 -0.12
C VAL A 68 -15.22 0.60 -1.38
N LEU A 69 -14.21 1.48 -1.45
CA LEU A 69 -13.97 2.32 -2.63
C LEU A 69 -13.78 1.49 -3.89
N LEU A 70 -12.95 0.45 -3.82
CA LEU A 70 -12.65 -0.42 -4.95
C LEU A 70 -13.85 -1.27 -5.39
N ASP A 71 -14.69 -1.70 -4.45
CA ASP A 71 -15.91 -2.45 -4.78
C ASP A 71 -16.98 -1.54 -5.40
N VAL A 72 -17.10 -0.30 -4.92
CA VAL A 72 -18.01 0.70 -5.51
C VAL A 72 -17.52 1.16 -6.88
N ALA A 73 -16.21 1.36 -7.06
CA ALA A 73 -15.63 1.71 -8.37
C ALA A 73 -15.90 0.64 -9.45
N VAL A 74 -15.92 -0.65 -9.06
CA VAL A 74 -16.23 -1.75 -9.99
C VAL A 74 -17.73 -1.92 -10.22
N SER A 75 -18.53 -1.89 -9.15
CA SER A 75 -19.99 -2.11 -9.23
C SER A 75 -20.77 -0.90 -9.75
N GLY A 76 -20.21 0.31 -9.62
CA GLY A 76 -20.85 1.57 -9.95
C GLY A 76 -22.04 1.92 -9.05
N ARG A 77 -22.20 1.23 -7.91
CA ARG A 77 -23.30 1.42 -6.96
C ARG A 77 -22.77 1.35 -5.54
N ASN A 78 -23.15 2.31 -4.72
CA ASN A 78 -22.84 2.27 -3.31
C ASN A 78 -24.03 1.69 -2.54
N VAL A 79 -23.76 0.66 -1.73
CA VAL A 79 -24.77 -0.03 -0.91
C VAL A 79 -24.40 0.15 0.55
N VAL A 80 -25.26 0.82 1.30
CA VAL A 80 -25.06 1.13 2.71
C VAL A 80 -26.06 0.35 3.54
N MET A 81 -25.56 -0.62 4.30
CA MET A 81 -26.36 -1.42 5.23
C MET A 81 -26.04 -0.99 6.66
N ARG A 82 -26.90 -0.19 7.28
CA ARG A 82 -26.70 0.32 8.64
C ARG A 82 -28.03 0.31 9.39
N GLU A 83 -27.99 -0.10 10.67
CA GLU A 83 -29.13 -0.03 11.60
C GLU A 83 -30.42 -0.69 11.03
N GLY A 84 -30.28 -1.80 10.30
CA GLY A 84 -31.40 -2.55 9.71
C GLY A 84 -32.00 -1.95 8.44
N VAL A 85 -31.44 -0.86 7.91
CA VAL A 85 -31.87 -0.22 6.67
C VAL A 85 -30.80 -0.43 5.60
N THR A 86 -31.25 -0.75 4.38
CA THR A 86 -30.38 -0.78 3.20
C THR A 86 -30.68 0.43 2.35
N TYR A 87 -29.68 1.29 2.16
CA TYR A 87 -29.71 2.40 1.22
C TYR A 87 -28.83 2.06 0.02
N THR A 88 -29.27 2.38 -1.19
CA THR A 88 -28.48 2.12 -2.40
C THR A 88 -28.61 3.29 -3.36
N HIS A 89 -27.47 3.81 -3.81
CA HIS A 89 -27.43 4.88 -4.79
C HIS A 89 -26.39 4.59 -5.88
N PRO A 90 -26.56 5.11 -7.10
CA PRO A 90 -25.52 5.05 -8.13
C PRO A 90 -24.28 5.81 -7.67
N SER A 91 -23.11 5.29 -8.01
CA SER A 91 -21.81 5.91 -7.72
C SER A 91 -20.83 5.47 -8.80
N ARG A 92 -20.96 6.06 -9.99
CA ARG A 92 -20.05 5.87 -11.12
C ARG A 92 -19.12 7.07 -11.20
N PHE A 93 -17.83 6.87 -10.96
CA PHE A 93 -16.85 7.95 -10.91
C PHE A 93 -15.53 7.51 -11.57
N LEU A 94 -14.74 8.48 -11.98
CA LEU A 94 -13.35 8.22 -12.40
C LEU A 94 -12.46 8.33 -11.16
N LEU A 95 -11.82 7.23 -10.77
CA LEU A 95 -10.91 7.20 -9.63
C LEU A 95 -9.50 7.62 -10.06
N VAL A 96 -8.96 8.65 -9.41
CA VAL A 96 -7.56 9.07 -9.55
C VAL A 96 -6.90 9.02 -8.18
N GLY A 97 -5.82 8.25 -8.08
CA GLY A 97 -5.06 8.13 -6.85
C GLY A 97 -3.61 8.50 -7.08
N THR A 98 -3.06 9.40 -6.27
CA THR A 98 -1.62 9.67 -6.21
C THR A 98 -1.00 8.79 -5.14
N MET A 99 0.30 8.51 -5.28
CA MET A 99 1.05 7.83 -4.26
C MET A 99 2.45 8.43 -4.19
N ASN A 100 3.00 8.50 -2.98
CA ASN A 100 4.43 8.69 -2.79
C ASN A 100 5.09 7.33 -2.49
N PRO A 101 5.92 6.78 -3.40
CA PRO A 101 6.62 5.51 -3.17
C PRO A 101 7.52 5.49 -1.93
N GLU A 102 7.95 6.66 -1.44
CA GLU A 102 8.80 6.79 -0.25
C GLU A 102 8.04 6.56 1.06
N GLU A 103 6.73 6.83 1.08
CA GLU A 103 5.90 6.78 2.30
C GLU A 103 5.30 5.40 2.58
N GLY A 104 5.50 4.46 1.67
CA GLY A 104 5.08 3.09 1.84
C GLY A 104 4.62 2.45 0.55
N GLU A 105 4.52 1.13 0.59
CA GLU A 105 4.11 0.37 -0.57
C GLU A 105 2.59 0.33 -0.74
N LEU A 106 2.14 0.36 -1.99
CA LEU A 106 0.75 0.05 -2.30
C LEU A 106 0.42 -1.41 -2.00
N ARG A 107 -0.81 -1.59 -1.53
CA ARG A 107 -1.38 -2.91 -1.28
C ARG A 107 -1.61 -3.64 -2.60
N PRO A 108 -1.36 -4.97 -2.67
CA PRO A 108 -1.61 -5.76 -3.87
C PRO A 108 -3.04 -5.63 -4.41
N GLN A 109 -4.03 -5.44 -3.53
CA GLN A 109 -5.42 -5.22 -3.92
C GLN A 109 -5.60 -3.94 -4.74
N LEU A 110 -4.95 -2.84 -4.34
CA LEU A 110 -4.99 -1.58 -5.09
C LEU A 110 -4.31 -1.76 -6.45
N LEU A 111 -3.11 -2.34 -6.46
CA LEU A 111 -2.33 -2.59 -7.68
C LEU A 111 -3.13 -3.42 -8.69
N ASP A 112 -3.81 -4.48 -8.25
CA ASP A 112 -4.59 -5.30 -9.18
C ASP A 112 -5.89 -4.62 -9.64
N ARG A 113 -6.46 -3.69 -8.85
CA ARG A 113 -7.74 -3.03 -9.18
C ARG A 113 -7.58 -1.76 -10.01
N PHE A 114 -6.46 -1.05 -9.88
CA PHE A 114 -6.18 0.11 -10.72
C PHE A 114 -5.99 -0.33 -12.18
N GLY A 115 -6.70 0.35 -13.08
CA GLY A 115 -6.62 0.05 -14.52
C GLY A 115 -5.27 0.46 -15.10
N LEU A 116 -4.84 1.68 -14.80
CA LEU A 116 -3.64 2.30 -15.36
C LEU A 116 -2.76 2.88 -14.27
N CYS A 117 -1.46 2.87 -14.51
CA CYS A 117 -0.45 3.47 -13.67
C CYS A 117 0.44 4.37 -14.54
N VAL A 118 0.70 5.58 -14.05
CA VAL A 118 1.56 6.57 -14.71
C VAL A 118 2.59 7.03 -13.70
N GLU A 119 3.86 7.00 -14.10
CA GLU A 119 4.91 7.66 -13.35
C GLU A 119 5.01 9.11 -13.80
N VAL A 120 4.91 10.04 -12.85
CA VAL A 120 5.10 11.47 -13.10
C VAL A 120 6.41 11.88 -12.47
N SER A 121 7.36 12.32 -13.29
CA SER A 121 8.65 12.84 -12.84
C SER A 121 8.77 14.32 -13.18
N GLY A 122 9.37 15.09 -12.26
CA GLY A 122 9.69 16.49 -12.54
C GLY A 122 10.65 16.64 -13.71
N GLU A 123 10.38 17.63 -14.57
CA GLU A 123 11.23 17.97 -15.72
C GLU A 123 12.64 18.37 -15.26
N LYS A 124 13.67 17.87 -15.95
CA LYS A 124 15.09 18.13 -15.64
C LYS A 124 15.69 19.17 -16.56
N GLU A 125 15.17 19.31 -17.78
CA GLU A 125 15.69 20.27 -18.75
C GLU A 125 15.35 21.71 -18.34
N ILE A 126 16.37 22.57 -18.23
CA ILE A 126 16.21 23.96 -17.78
C ILE A 126 15.28 24.75 -18.71
N SER A 127 15.38 24.53 -20.03
CA SER A 127 14.57 25.22 -21.03
C SER A 127 13.07 24.94 -20.83
N LEU A 128 12.68 23.66 -20.69
CA LEU A 128 11.31 23.23 -20.46
C LEU A 128 10.82 23.64 -19.08
N ARG A 129 11.65 23.53 -18.03
CA ARG A 129 11.30 24.03 -16.69
C ARG A 129 11.00 25.52 -16.70
N LYS A 130 11.82 26.33 -17.39
CA LYS A 130 11.57 27.77 -17.54
C LYS A 130 10.23 28.02 -18.22
N GLN A 131 9.93 27.32 -19.32
CA GLN A 131 8.64 27.44 -20.01
C GLN A 131 7.45 27.08 -19.11
N ILE A 132 7.57 26.02 -18.29
CA ILE A 132 6.52 25.64 -17.33
C ILE A 132 6.27 26.78 -16.34
N VAL A 133 7.33 27.35 -15.76
CA VAL A 133 7.23 28.47 -14.82
C VAL A 133 6.61 29.71 -15.47
N GLU A 134 7.06 30.07 -16.68
CA GLU A 134 6.49 31.20 -17.43
C GLU A 134 5.00 31.01 -17.71
N ARG A 135 4.57 29.82 -18.13
CA ARG A 135 3.16 29.51 -18.40
C ARG A 135 2.29 29.59 -17.14
N VAL A 136 2.80 29.12 -15.99
CA VAL A 136 2.07 29.22 -14.71
C VAL A 136 1.88 30.68 -14.31
N LEU A 137 2.93 31.51 -14.43
CA LEU A 137 2.86 32.94 -14.11
C LEU A 137 1.91 33.70 -15.06
N SER A 138 1.91 33.37 -16.35
CA SER A 138 0.95 33.94 -17.32
C SER A 138 -0.49 33.56 -17.00
N PHE A 139 -0.72 32.31 -16.55
CA PHE A 139 -2.04 31.84 -16.13
C PHE A 139 -2.53 32.56 -14.86
N GLU A 140 -1.68 32.71 -13.84
CA GLU A 140 -2.01 33.44 -12.59
C GLU A 140 -2.33 34.93 -12.84
N ARG A 141 -1.77 35.52 -13.90
CA ARG A 141 -2.06 36.89 -14.33
C ARG A 141 -3.31 37.03 -15.19
N GLU A 142 -3.97 35.91 -15.52
CA GLU A 142 -5.14 35.85 -16.40
C GLU A 142 -4.91 36.53 -17.76
N GLU A 143 -3.71 36.36 -18.33
CA GLU A 143 -3.35 36.98 -19.61
C GLU A 143 -4.31 36.51 -20.73
N PRO A 144 -5.03 37.42 -21.43
CA PRO A 144 -6.08 37.03 -22.39
C PRO A 144 -5.56 36.19 -23.56
N GLU A 145 -4.31 36.44 -23.97
CA GLU A 145 -3.63 35.71 -25.05
C GLU A 145 -3.41 34.25 -24.65
N PHE A 146 -2.96 34.00 -23.42
CA PHE A 146 -2.76 32.66 -22.87
C PHE A 146 -4.06 31.85 -22.86
N LEU A 147 -5.14 32.43 -22.31
CA LEU A 147 -6.44 31.76 -22.25
C LEU A 147 -7.03 31.48 -23.65
N THR A 148 -6.80 32.39 -24.60
CA THR A 148 -7.30 32.24 -25.96
C THR A 148 -6.54 31.16 -26.74
N GLU A 149 -5.22 31.12 -26.60
CA GLU A 149 -4.36 30.13 -27.26
C GLU A 149 -4.66 28.72 -26.73
N TRP A 150 -4.50 28.50 -25.43
CA TRP A 150 -4.69 27.17 -24.82
C TRP A 150 -6.15 26.74 -24.80
N GLY A 151 -7.10 27.68 -24.74
CA GLY A 151 -8.52 27.37 -24.88
C GLY A 151 -8.88 26.77 -26.24
N ARG A 152 -8.10 27.02 -27.31
CA ARG A 152 -8.30 26.33 -28.61
C ARG A 152 -7.89 24.86 -28.53
N ASP A 153 -6.77 24.57 -27.87
CA ASP A 153 -6.28 23.21 -27.69
C ASP A 153 -7.19 22.40 -26.76
N ASP A 154 -7.69 23.00 -25.67
CA ASP A 154 -8.69 22.37 -24.79
C ASP A 154 -9.96 21.98 -25.55
N ARG A 155 -10.47 22.87 -26.41
CA ARG A 155 -11.62 22.58 -27.27
C ARG A 155 -11.33 21.46 -28.27
N ARG A 156 -10.08 21.36 -28.76
CA ARG A 156 -9.66 20.26 -29.65
C ARG A 156 -9.68 18.93 -28.88
N ILE A 157 -9.07 18.88 -27.70
CA ILE A 157 -9.04 17.68 -26.86
C ILE A 157 -10.46 17.26 -26.46
N ARG A 158 -11.31 18.22 -26.07
CA ARG A 158 -12.72 17.96 -25.76
C ARG A 158 -13.44 17.25 -26.92
N ARG A 159 -13.34 17.81 -28.14
CA ARG A 159 -13.95 17.19 -29.33
C ARG A 159 -13.41 15.78 -29.59
N GLN A 160 -12.09 15.58 -29.47
CA GLN A 160 -11.48 14.26 -29.64
C GLN A 160 -12.03 13.24 -28.62
N VAL A 161 -12.21 13.64 -27.37
CA VAL A 161 -12.78 12.77 -26.32
C VAL A 161 -14.26 12.48 -26.58
N GLU A 162 -15.05 13.47 -27.01
CA GLU A 162 -16.47 13.31 -27.33
C GLU A 162 -16.68 12.37 -28.53
N GLU A 163 -15.96 12.60 -29.63
CA GLU A 163 -15.99 11.74 -30.81
C GLU A 163 -15.48 10.32 -30.49
N GLY A 164 -14.40 10.22 -29.71
CA GLY A 164 -13.84 8.96 -29.26
C GLY A 164 -14.82 8.14 -28.42
N ARG A 165 -15.57 8.78 -27.51
CA ARG A 165 -16.60 8.10 -26.70
C ARG A 165 -17.71 7.48 -27.54
N ASN A 166 -18.15 8.18 -28.59
CA ASN A 166 -19.20 7.70 -29.49
C ASN A 166 -18.73 6.47 -30.29
N ARG A 167 -17.47 6.45 -30.70
CA ARG A 167 -16.88 5.38 -31.55
C ARG A 167 -16.29 4.21 -30.77
N LEU A 168 -16.12 4.34 -29.46
CA LEU A 168 -15.41 3.37 -28.62
C LEU A 168 -15.99 1.94 -28.74
N HIS A 169 -17.29 1.81 -28.93
CA HIS A 169 -17.94 0.49 -29.03
C HIS A 169 -17.85 -0.14 -30.43
N ASP A 170 -17.58 0.66 -31.46
CA ASP A 170 -17.56 0.23 -32.86
C ASP A 170 -16.20 -0.35 -33.29
N ILE A 171 -15.13 -0.04 -32.56
CA ILE A 171 -13.78 -0.51 -32.89
C ILE A 171 -13.66 -2.01 -32.54
N PRO A 172 -13.45 -2.89 -33.53
CA PRO A 172 -13.34 -4.32 -33.30
C PRO A 172 -12.00 -4.65 -32.62
N ILE A 173 -12.00 -5.72 -31.82
CA ILE A 173 -10.77 -6.34 -31.32
C ILE A 173 -10.60 -7.66 -32.07
N PRO A 174 -9.68 -7.73 -33.05
CA PRO A 174 -9.41 -8.97 -33.77
C PRO A 174 -8.90 -10.06 -32.83
N ASP A 175 -9.29 -11.32 -33.10
CA ASP A 175 -8.89 -12.49 -32.29
C ASP A 175 -7.37 -12.64 -32.17
N ARG A 176 -6.64 -12.30 -33.24
CA ARG A 176 -5.16 -12.24 -33.23
C ARG A 176 -4.62 -11.35 -32.11
N ILE A 177 -5.22 -10.18 -31.88
CA ILE A 177 -4.76 -9.21 -30.88
C ILE A 177 -5.09 -9.71 -29.49
N LEU A 178 -6.30 -10.26 -29.32
CA LEU A 178 -6.71 -10.86 -28.05
C LEU A 178 -5.74 -11.98 -27.65
N LYS A 179 -5.42 -12.89 -28.57
CA LYS A 179 -4.45 -13.96 -28.35
C LYS A 179 -3.07 -13.43 -28.00
N THR A 180 -2.53 -12.46 -28.75
CA THR A 180 -1.21 -11.87 -28.47
C THR A 180 -1.17 -11.18 -27.11
N VAL A 181 -2.22 -10.46 -26.72
CA VAL A 181 -2.28 -9.81 -25.41
C VAL A 181 -2.28 -10.85 -24.30
N THR A 182 -3.11 -11.89 -24.40
CA THR A 182 -3.15 -12.94 -23.38
C THR A 182 -1.86 -13.73 -23.28
N GLU A 183 -1.22 -14.07 -24.40
CA GLU A 183 0.11 -14.69 -24.39
C GLU A 183 1.15 -13.76 -23.73
N THR A 184 1.09 -12.46 -24.00
CA THR A 184 1.98 -11.46 -23.40
C THR A 184 1.82 -11.38 -21.88
N VAL A 185 0.58 -11.24 -21.40
CA VAL A 185 0.25 -11.13 -19.97
C VAL A 185 0.68 -12.38 -19.20
N VAL A 186 0.42 -13.57 -19.77
CA VAL A 186 0.85 -14.85 -19.19
C VAL A 186 2.37 -14.97 -19.15
N THR A 187 3.06 -14.60 -20.23
CA THR A 187 4.53 -14.67 -20.30
C THR A 187 5.19 -13.72 -19.28
N LEU A 188 4.57 -12.57 -19.02
CA LEU A 188 5.03 -11.60 -18.02
C LEU A 188 4.74 -12.01 -16.56
N GLY A 189 4.03 -13.13 -16.33
CA GLY A 189 3.73 -13.63 -14.99
C GLY A 189 2.71 -12.78 -14.23
N VAL A 190 1.87 -12.04 -14.94
CA VAL A 190 0.80 -11.22 -14.33
C VAL A 190 -0.34 -12.14 -13.87
N ALA A 191 -0.82 -11.92 -12.65
CA ALA A 191 -1.90 -12.73 -12.09
C ALA A 191 -3.28 -12.25 -12.54
N GLY A 192 -4.15 -13.21 -12.89
CA GLY A 192 -5.56 -12.95 -13.24
C GLY A 192 -5.75 -12.30 -14.61
N HIS A 193 -7.01 -11.96 -14.93
CA HIS A 193 -7.40 -11.47 -16.27
C HIS A 193 -7.55 -9.94 -16.37
N ARG A 194 -7.29 -9.23 -15.26
CA ARG A 194 -7.49 -7.78 -15.20
C ARG A 194 -6.47 -7.01 -16.03
N GLY A 195 -5.25 -7.55 -16.16
CA GLY A 195 -4.23 -7.02 -17.06
C GLY A 195 -4.68 -7.06 -18.52
N ASP A 196 -5.19 -8.22 -18.97
CA ASP A 196 -5.70 -8.39 -20.34
C ASP A 196 -6.80 -7.38 -20.66
N ILE A 197 -7.79 -7.28 -19.77
CA ILE A 197 -8.94 -6.39 -19.95
C ILE A 197 -8.51 -4.93 -19.97
N ALA A 198 -7.57 -4.54 -19.09
CA ALA A 198 -7.06 -3.17 -19.05
C ALA A 198 -6.34 -2.80 -20.34
N ILE A 199 -5.44 -3.66 -20.83
CA ILE A 199 -4.70 -3.43 -22.09
C ILE A 199 -5.67 -3.28 -23.26
N LEU A 200 -6.60 -4.23 -23.41
CA LEU A 200 -7.54 -4.23 -24.54
C LEU A 200 -8.48 -3.02 -24.53
N LYS A 201 -8.97 -2.61 -23.34
CA LYS A 201 -9.79 -1.41 -23.20
C LYS A 201 -9.00 -0.14 -23.50
N SER A 202 -7.76 -0.04 -23.01
CA SER A 202 -6.90 1.12 -23.25
C SER A 202 -6.49 1.23 -24.72
N ALA A 203 -6.11 0.12 -25.36
CA ALA A 203 -5.77 0.11 -26.78
C ALA A 203 -6.95 0.56 -27.65
N ARG A 204 -8.17 0.11 -27.30
CA ARG A 204 -9.39 0.56 -27.97
C ARG A 204 -9.67 2.04 -27.75
N ALA A 205 -9.43 2.54 -26.53
CA ALA A 205 -9.57 3.96 -26.21
C ALA A 205 -8.56 4.82 -26.98
N PHE A 206 -7.30 4.38 -27.12
CA PHE A 206 -6.30 5.07 -27.94
C PHE A 206 -6.68 5.11 -29.42
N ALA A 207 -7.12 3.98 -29.99
CA ALA A 207 -7.61 3.93 -31.36
C ALA A 207 -8.81 4.89 -31.57
N ALA A 208 -9.72 4.97 -30.60
CA ALA A 208 -10.85 5.89 -30.64
C ALA A 208 -10.43 7.37 -30.57
N LEU A 209 -9.48 7.72 -29.70
CA LEU A 209 -8.95 9.07 -29.56
C LEU A 209 -8.16 9.53 -30.81
N ARG A 210 -7.46 8.59 -31.46
CA ARG A 210 -6.79 8.82 -32.75
C ARG A 210 -7.78 8.96 -33.92
N GLY A 211 -9.03 8.54 -33.74
CA GLY A 211 -10.04 8.53 -34.80
C GLY A 211 -9.90 7.36 -35.78
N GLY A 212 -9.20 6.28 -35.42
CA GLY A 212 -9.06 5.06 -36.23
C GLY A 212 -10.29 4.16 -36.17
N SER A 213 -10.52 3.37 -37.22
CA SER A 213 -11.53 2.27 -37.21
C SER A 213 -10.99 0.98 -36.61
N ASP A 214 -9.66 0.82 -36.61
CA ASP A 214 -8.95 -0.39 -36.21
C ASP A 214 -7.81 -0.06 -35.24
N LEU A 215 -7.46 -1.06 -34.42
CA LEU A 215 -6.31 -1.01 -33.52
C LEU A 215 -5.00 -0.96 -34.33
N ALA A 216 -4.07 -0.08 -33.92
CA ALA A 216 -2.72 -0.02 -34.45
C ALA A 216 -1.68 -0.52 -33.43
N ALA A 217 -0.44 -0.78 -33.89
CA ALA A 217 0.65 -1.23 -33.02
C ALA A 217 0.97 -0.22 -31.90
N GLY A 218 0.96 1.07 -32.22
CA GLY A 218 1.20 2.15 -31.25
C GLY A 218 0.17 2.18 -30.12
N ASP A 219 -1.12 1.99 -30.45
CA ASP A 219 -2.20 1.98 -29.46
C ASP A 219 -2.01 0.85 -28.43
N LEU A 220 -1.56 -0.32 -28.89
CA LEU A 220 -1.28 -1.46 -28.01
C LEU A 220 -0.01 -1.25 -27.19
N LYS A 221 1.03 -0.67 -27.78
CA LYS A 221 2.29 -0.32 -27.09
C LYS A 221 2.02 0.63 -25.93
N ASP A 222 1.27 1.71 -26.15
CA ASP A 222 0.93 2.68 -25.13
C ASP A 222 0.00 2.09 -24.07
N ALA A 223 -0.96 1.25 -24.47
CA ALA A 223 -1.81 0.53 -23.53
C ALA A 223 -1.02 -0.38 -22.58
N ILE A 224 -0.03 -1.12 -23.10
CA ILE A 224 0.84 -1.98 -22.30
C ILE A 224 1.67 -1.16 -21.31
N ARG A 225 2.23 -0.02 -21.76
CA ARG A 225 3.04 0.89 -20.94
C ARG A 225 2.28 1.42 -19.73
N LEU A 226 0.98 1.65 -19.87
CA LEU A 226 0.15 2.19 -18.78
C LEU A 226 -0.51 1.11 -17.92
N ALA A 227 -0.85 -0.05 -18.51
CA ALA A 227 -1.67 -1.06 -17.82
C ALA A 227 -0.86 -2.09 -17.02
N LEU A 228 0.41 -2.32 -17.36
CA LEU A 228 1.24 -3.39 -16.77
C LEU A 228 2.27 -3.00 -15.70
N PRO A 229 2.83 -1.77 -15.60
CA PRO A 229 3.94 -1.50 -14.67
C PRO A 229 3.69 -1.94 -13.23
N HIS A 230 2.47 -1.71 -12.74
CA HIS A 230 2.04 -2.01 -11.38
C HIS A 230 1.56 -3.46 -11.17
N ARG A 231 1.48 -4.25 -12.25
CA ARG A 231 1.04 -5.66 -12.26
C ARG A 231 2.18 -6.65 -12.46
N ILE A 232 3.31 -6.19 -12.99
CA ILE A 232 4.50 -7.02 -13.19
C ILE A 232 5.09 -7.42 -11.82
N PRO A 233 5.43 -8.71 -11.61
CA PRO A 233 6.07 -9.15 -10.38
C PRO A 233 7.38 -8.39 -10.09
N ARG A 234 7.56 -7.98 -8.84
CA ARG A 234 8.74 -7.20 -8.41
C ARG A 234 10.06 -7.96 -8.51
N SER A 235 10.02 -9.30 -8.59
CA SER A 235 11.18 -10.13 -8.92
C SER A 235 11.81 -9.74 -10.26
N GLY A 236 11.12 -8.93 -11.07
CA GLY A 236 11.57 -8.51 -12.37
C GLY A 236 11.24 -9.57 -13.42
N VAL A 237 11.41 -9.17 -14.67
CA VAL A 237 11.19 -10.02 -15.84
C VAL A 237 12.54 -10.20 -16.52
N SER A 238 12.90 -11.43 -16.86
CA SER A 238 14.16 -11.69 -17.56
C SER A 238 14.18 -11.06 -18.96
N ASP A 239 15.35 -10.62 -19.43
CA ASP A 239 15.53 -10.07 -20.79
C ASP A 239 15.09 -11.05 -21.90
N ARG A 240 15.11 -12.35 -21.62
CA ARG A 240 14.61 -13.37 -22.54
C ARG A 240 13.09 -13.26 -22.71
N VAL A 241 12.37 -13.02 -21.62
CA VAL A 241 10.91 -12.83 -21.63
C VAL A 241 10.55 -11.52 -22.31
N VAL A 242 11.28 -10.43 -22.04
CA VAL A 242 11.06 -9.13 -22.69
C VAL A 242 11.18 -9.24 -24.20
N ARG A 243 12.28 -9.84 -24.69
CA ARG A 243 12.48 -10.09 -26.13
C ARG A 243 11.43 -11.02 -26.74
N HIS A 244 10.90 -11.95 -25.95
CA HIS A 244 9.80 -12.81 -26.41
C HIS A 244 8.51 -12.00 -26.57
N VAL A 245 8.17 -11.15 -25.61
CA VAL A 245 7.00 -10.25 -25.69
C VAL A 245 7.11 -9.30 -26.88
N GLU A 246 8.27 -8.67 -27.09
CA GLU A 246 8.48 -7.80 -28.26
C GLU A 246 8.26 -8.55 -29.58
N ARG A 247 8.69 -9.82 -29.65
CA ARG A 247 8.43 -10.67 -30.80
C ARG A 247 6.95 -10.99 -30.99
N LEU A 248 6.24 -11.34 -29.91
CA LEU A 248 4.79 -11.59 -29.96
C LEU A 248 4.04 -10.35 -30.48
N LEU A 249 4.42 -9.16 -30.01
CA LEU A 249 3.83 -7.89 -30.46
C LEU A 249 4.13 -7.61 -31.94
N SER A 250 5.34 -7.95 -32.42
CA SER A 250 5.68 -7.82 -33.84
C SER A 250 4.82 -8.72 -34.75
N TRP A 251 4.36 -9.87 -34.25
CA TRP A 251 3.47 -10.77 -34.99
C TRP A 251 2.01 -10.29 -35.01
N ALA A 252 1.56 -9.54 -34.01
CA ALA A 252 0.24 -8.93 -34.00
C ALA A 252 0.08 -7.85 -35.09
N PHE A 253 1.17 -7.12 -35.39
CA PHE A 253 1.19 -6.02 -36.36
C PHE A 253 2.39 -6.15 -37.32
N PRO A 254 2.34 -7.08 -38.29
CA PRO A 254 3.41 -7.23 -39.26
C PRO A 254 3.51 -5.98 -40.14
N GLY A 255 4.66 -5.29 -40.10
CA GLY A 255 4.99 -4.15 -40.97
C GLY A 255 4.82 -2.75 -40.38
N GLU A 256 4.20 -2.60 -39.20
CA GLU A 256 4.02 -1.28 -38.55
C GLU A 256 5.16 -0.90 -37.58
N LEU A 257 5.90 -1.88 -37.06
CA LEU A 257 7.01 -1.64 -36.13
C LEU A 257 8.33 -1.64 -36.92
N GLN A 258 8.78 -0.47 -37.38
CA GLN A 258 10.13 -0.31 -37.94
C GLN A 258 11.19 -0.33 -36.81
N GLU A 259 12.40 -0.79 -37.11
CA GLU A 259 13.49 -0.93 -36.12
C GLU A 259 13.90 0.38 -35.41
N ALA A 260 13.44 1.53 -35.91
CA ALA A 260 13.76 2.86 -35.41
C ALA A 260 12.96 3.28 -34.16
N ASP A 261 11.85 2.62 -33.82
CA ASP A 261 10.97 3.01 -32.69
C ASP A 261 11.23 2.24 -31.37
N ARG A 262 12.45 1.70 -31.21
CA ARG A 262 12.86 0.82 -30.09
C ARG A 262 13.07 1.56 -28.76
N GLU A 263 12.05 2.22 -28.26
CA GLU A 263 11.86 2.21 -26.82
C GLU A 263 11.18 0.90 -26.41
N PRO A 264 11.65 0.22 -25.34
CA PRO A 264 11.08 -1.05 -24.90
C PRO A 264 9.59 -0.89 -24.63
N VAL A 265 8.81 -1.86 -25.10
CA VAL A 265 7.35 -1.88 -24.90
C VAL A 265 7.01 -2.30 -23.47
N VAL A 266 7.82 -3.19 -22.90
CA VAL A 266 7.63 -3.69 -21.54
C VAL A 266 8.23 -2.70 -20.54
N PRO A 267 7.41 -2.10 -19.65
CA PRO A 267 7.90 -1.23 -18.60
C PRO A 267 8.54 -2.06 -17.49
N LEU A 268 9.85 -2.32 -17.60
CA LEU A 268 10.60 -3.05 -16.59
C LEU A 268 10.81 -2.17 -15.34
N PRO A 269 10.83 -2.75 -14.12
CA PRO A 269 11.19 -2.01 -12.91
C PRO A 269 12.52 -1.27 -13.11
N ASP A 270 12.59 -0.02 -12.64
CA ASP A 270 13.76 0.86 -12.74
C ASP A 270 14.12 1.36 -14.17
N THR A 271 13.23 1.19 -15.15
CA THR A 271 13.30 1.88 -16.46
C THR A 271 12.48 3.17 -16.45
N THR A 272 12.62 4.00 -17.50
CA THR A 272 11.86 5.26 -17.65
C THR A 272 10.34 5.10 -17.53
N HIS A 273 9.81 3.90 -17.74
CA HIS A 273 8.38 3.62 -17.77
C HIS A 273 7.92 2.60 -16.72
N GLY A 274 8.83 2.00 -15.95
CA GLY A 274 8.48 0.99 -14.94
C GLY A 274 8.65 1.49 -13.52
N MET A 275 7.79 1.00 -12.61
CA MET A 275 7.81 1.42 -11.21
C MET A 275 9.21 1.29 -10.61
N LYS A 276 9.75 2.41 -10.12
CA LYS A 276 10.94 2.42 -9.27
C LYS A 276 10.70 1.53 -8.06
N ARG A 277 11.69 0.71 -7.73
CA ARG A 277 11.68 -0.03 -6.47
C ARG A 277 11.78 0.98 -5.32
N GLY A 278 10.67 1.18 -4.60
CA GLY A 278 10.69 1.89 -3.31
C GLY A 278 11.83 1.33 -2.45
N GLY A 279 12.71 2.21 -1.96
CA GLY A 279 14.09 1.88 -1.60
C GLY A 279 14.25 0.67 -0.68
N VAL A 280 14.92 -0.38 -1.18
CA VAL A 280 16.33 -0.69 -0.87
C VAL A 280 16.91 -1.35 -2.13
N VAL A 281 17.95 -0.75 -2.71
CA VAL A 281 18.74 -1.42 -3.77
C VAL A 281 19.49 -2.57 -3.12
N PHE A 282 18.89 -3.76 -3.09
CA PHE A 282 19.69 -4.98 -3.12
C PHE A 282 20.12 -5.17 -4.57
N ARG A 283 21.39 -4.86 -4.86
CA ARG A 283 22.05 -5.42 -6.05
C ARG A 283 22.08 -6.93 -5.84
N THR A 284 21.10 -7.62 -6.41
CA THR A 284 21.13 -9.07 -6.54
C THR A 284 22.23 -9.40 -7.55
N PRO A 285 23.25 -10.21 -7.22
CA PRO A 285 24.21 -10.66 -8.21
C PRO A 285 23.50 -11.51 -9.26
N THR A 286 23.86 -11.33 -10.54
CA THR A 286 23.28 -12.01 -11.70
C THR A 286 23.75 -13.46 -11.88
N HIS A 287 24.28 -14.09 -10.83
CA HIS A 287 24.82 -15.45 -10.89
C HIS A 287 24.04 -16.34 -9.92
N SER A 288 23.76 -17.57 -10.34
CA SER A 288 23.17 -18.57 -9.46
C SER A 288 24.11 -18.82 -8.27
N ASP A 289 23.56 -19.02 -7.07
CA ASP A 289 24.34 -19.22 -5.83
C ASP A 289 25.37 -20.36 -5.98
N GLU A 290 25.10 -21.36 -6.81
CA GLU A 290 26.00 -22.48 -7.12
C GLU A 290 27.21 -22.08 -7.97
N GLU A 291 27.07 -21.12 -8.88
CA GLU A 291 28.18 -20.60 -9.70
C GLU A 291 29.10 -19.65 -8.92
N LEU A 292 28.52 -18.88 -7.98
CA LEU A 292 29.27 -18.05 -7.05
C LEU A 292 30.03 -18.90 -6.02
N GLU A 293 29.44 -19.98 -5.49
CA GLU A 293 30.16 -20.92 -4.63
C GLU A 293 31.29 -21.61 -5.39
N ARG A 294 31.09 -22.04 -6.64
CA ARG A 294 32.17 -22.62 -7.45
C ARG A 294 33.30 -21.64 -7.71
N GLN A 295 33.00 -20.39 -8.09
CA GLN A 295 34.02 -19.36 -8.30
C GLN A 295 34.71 -18.96 -6.99
N ALA A 296 33.99 -18.90 -5.87
CA ALA A 296 34.56 -18.59 -4.56
C ALA A 296 35.46 -19.73 -4.06
N ILE A 297 35.09 -21.00 -4.27
CA ILE A 297 35.93 -22.17 -3.95
C ILE A 297 37.17 -22.18 -4.85
N GLU A 298 37.02 -21.89 -6.14
CA GLU A 298 38.14 -21.84 -7.09
C GLU A 298 39.11 -20.68 -6.79
N GLN A 299 38.58 -19.50 -6.44
CA GLN A 299 39.36 -18.35 -5.98
C GLN A 299 40.02 -18.60 -4.61
N ALA A 300 39.35 -19.26 -3.68
CA ALA A 300 39.91 -19.63 -2.38
C ALA A 300 41.01 -20.69 -2.53
N MET A 301 40.86 -21.66 -3.42
CA MET A 301 41.88 -22.67 -3.76
C MET A 301 43.08 -22.03 -4.48
N ALA A 302 42.85 -21.05 -5.36
CA ALA A 302 43.91 -20.26 -6.00
C ALA A 302 44.63 -19.33 -5.01
N ALA A 303 43.93 -18.77 -4.02
CA ALA A 303 44.51 -17.96 -2.96
C ALA A 303 45.32 -18.81 -1.97
N ARG A 304 44.86 -20.02 -1.63
CA ARG A 304 45.61 -20.99 -0.81
C ARG A 304 46.90 -21.44 -1.47
N ARG A 305 46.87 -21.74 -2.78
CA ARG A 305 48.10 -22.06 -3.54
C ARG A 305 49.09 -20.90 -3.56
N ARG A 306 48.60 -19.65 -3.62
CA ARG A 306 49.45 -18.44 -3.48
C ARG A 306 49.99 -18.24 -2.06
N SER A 307 49.22 -18.55 -1.02
CA SER A 307 49.71 -18.45 0.36
C SER A 307 50.66 -19.58 0.75
N GLU A 308 50.49 -20.78 0.17
CA GLU A 308 51.42 -21.91 0.33
C GLU A 308 52.76 -21.66 -0.39
N GLN A 309 52.74 -21.00 -1.56
CA GLN A 309 53.96 -20.53 -2.24
C GLN A 309 54.61 -19.32 -1.54
N ALA A 310 53.82 -18.43 -0.93
CA ALA A 310 54.34 -17.27 -0.18
C ALA A 310 54.83 -17.63 1.24
N GLY A 311 54.37 -18.74 1.81
CA GLY A 311 54.78 -19.24 3.13
C GLY A 311 56.14 -19.95 3.16
N ALA A 312 56.73 -20.24 1.99
CA ALA A 312 58.08 -20.81 1.90
C ALA A 312 59.20 -19.73 1.95
N SER A 313 58.84 -18.44 1.97
CA SER A 313 59.82 -17.35 2.01
C SER A 313 59.36 -16.22 2.91
N ARG A 314 59.58 -16.36 4.23
CA ARG A 314 60.07 -15.29 5.14
C ARG A 314 59.99 -15.75 6.60
N ALA A 315 61.08 -16.35 7.05
CA ALA A 315 61.55 -16.17 8.42
C ALA A 315 62.43 -14.90 8.44
N ALA A 316 62.04 -13.90 9.23
CA ALA A 316 62.91 -12.94 9.93
C ALA A 316 62.04 -11.93 10.71
N SER A 317 62.26 -11.88 12.01
CA SER A 317 61.53 -11.23 13.12
C SER A 317 61.87 -9.72 13.28
N PRO A 318 61.63 -9.06 14.44
CA PRO A 318 60.33 -8.64 15.01
C PRO A 318 60.34 -7.17 15.52
N ASN A 319 59.21 -6.67 16.03
CA ASN A 319 59.19 -5.64 17.08
C ASN A 319 58.07 -5.97 18.08
N THR A 320 58.45 -6.44 19.27
CA THR A 320 57.58 -6.56 20.46
C THR A 320 58.38 -6.07 21.67
N CYS A 321 57.78 -5.22 22.51
CA CYS A 321 58.36 -4.79 23.78
C CYS A 321 58.09 -5.87 24.83
N GLY A 322 59.14 -6.57 25.25
CA GLY A 322 59.06 -7.68 26.19
C GLY A 322 58.97 -7.24 27.64
N ASP A 323 57.79 -6.81 28.08
CA ASP A 323 57.48 -6.59 29.50
C ASP A 323 56.24 -7.41 29.91
N PRO A 324 56.33 -8.33 30.91
CA PRO A 324 55.22 -9.21 31.29
C PRO A 324 54.05 -8.52 32.03
N ASP A 325 54.21 -7.27 32.50
CA ASP A 325 53.20 -6.55 33.30
C ASP A 325 52.64 -5.28 32.61
N CYS A 326 52.66 -5.23 31.27
CA CYS A 326 52.12 -4.10 30.51
C CYS A 326 50.57 -4.12 30.43
N ASP A 327 49.91 -3.30 31.26
CA ASP A 327 48.44 -3.11 31.31
C ASP A 327 47.81 -2.57 30.01
N VAL A 328 48.60 -2.08 29.05
CA VAL A 328 48.11 -1.44 27.81
C VAL A 328 47.80 -2.47 26.71
N CYS A 329 48.35 -3.69 26.79
CA CYS A 329 48.24 -4.71 25.75
C CYS A 329 47.08 -5.71 25.95
N GLN A 330 46.30 -5.61 27.02
CA GLN A 330 45.18 -6.53 27.30
C GLN A 330 43.84 -6.10 26.69
N GLY A 331 43.83 -5.16 25.74
CA GLY A 331 42.64 -4.42 25.39
C GLY A 331 42.09 -4.55 23.97
N PHE A 332 42.26 -5.65 23.23
CA PHE A 332 41.54 -5.82 21.94
C PHE A 332 41.22 -7.29 21.64
N VAL A 333 40.04 -7.74 22.07
CA VAL A 333 39.38 -8.92 21.52
C VAL A 333 38.53 -8.43 20.35
N GLU A 334 38.85 -8.83 19.12
CA GLU A 334 38.02 -8.60 17.95
C GLU A 334 36.68 -9.35 18.12
N GLU A 335 35.57 -8.60 18.26
CA GLU A 335 34.23 -9.17 18.19
C GLU A 335 33.91 -9.59 16.74
N THR A 336 33.95 -10.91 16.49
CA THR A 336 33.39 -11.52 15.29
C THR A 336 31.91 -11.18 15.15
N VAL A 337 31.55 -10.44 14.09
CA VAL A 337 30.15 -10.20 13.68
C VAL A 337 29.55 -11.51 13.19
N ILE A 338 28.70 -12.14 14.01
CA ILE A 338 27.99 -13.38 13.65
C ILE A 338 26.62 -13.04 13.06
N THR A 339 26.34 -13.57 11.87
CA THR A 339 25.06 -13.43 11.16
C THR A 339 23.94 -14.24 11.84
N PRO A 340 22.72 -13.68 12.00
CA PRO A 340 21.63 -14.39 12.66
C PRO A 340 21.07 -15.52 11.78
N SER A 341 20.79 -16.67 12.39
CA SER A 341 20.12 -17.81 11.74
C SER A 341 18.69 -17.47 11.30
N ALA A 342 18.12 -18.27 10.39
CA ALA A 342 16.80 -18.17 9.77
C ALA A 342 15.66 -17.63 10.69
N PRO A 343 14.69 -16.86 10.14
CA PRO A 343 13.68 -16.15 10.92
C PRO A 343 12.83 -17.09 11.78
N TYR A 344 12.81 -16.82 13.09
CA TYR A 344 12.06 -17.60 14.07
C TYR A 344 10.59 -17.14 14.11
N GLN A 345 9.64 -18.06 13.96
CA GLN A 345 8.22 -17.73 14.02
C GLN A 345 7.78 -17.49 15.48
N VAL A 346 7.48 -16.23 15.81
CA VAL A 346 7.05 -15.83 17.16
C VAL A 346 5.71 -16.49 17.51
N ARG A 347 5.66 -17.22 18.62
CA ARG A 347 4.41 -17.78 19.14
C ARG A 347 3.45 -16.67 19.54
N LYS A 348 2.15 -16.88 19.31
CA LYS A 348 1.11 -15.89 19.60
C LYS A 348 1.11 -15.50 21.09
N ILE A 349 1.52 -14.27 21.38
CA ILE A 349 1.46 -13.69 22.72
C ILE A 349 -0.01 -13.36 23.04
N VAL A 350 -0.60 -14.06 24.01
CA VAL A 350 -1.98 -13.86 24.46
C VAL A 350 -1.97 -13.13 25.79
N VAL A 351 -2.59 -11.95 25.86
CA VAL A 351 -2.74 -11.21 27.11
C VAL A 351 -3.95 -11.75 27.88
N PRO A 352 -3.83 -12.04 29.20
CA PRO A 352 -4.96 -12.48 30.02
C PRO A 352 -6.14 -11.50 29.98
N LYS A 353 -7.36 -12.02 29.83
CA LYS A 353 -8.59 -11.21 29.83
C LYS A 353 -8.80 -10.58 31.21
N GLY A 354 -9.09 -9.28 31.27
CA GLY A 354 -9.56 -8.60 32.49
C GLY A 354 -8.74 -7.40 32.98
N ARG A 355 -7.53 -7.18 32.46
CA ARG A 355 -6.77 -5.96 32.78
C ARG A 355 -7.32 -4.75 32.01
N LYS A 356 -7.36 -3.58 32.66
CA LYS A 356 -7.71 -2.30 32.02
C LYS A 356 -6.65 -1.99 30.96
N LEU A 357 -6.95 -2.33 29.71
CA LEU A 357 -6.13 -1.94 28.56
C LEU A 357 -6.43 -0.47 28.27
N LEU A 358 -5.40 0.37 28.35
CA LEU A 358 -5.46 1.80 28.04
C LEU A 358 -5.75 2.02 26.55
N ASP A 359 -6.23 3.22 26.21
CA ASP A 359 -6.54 3.66 24.83
C ASP A 359 -5.28 3.81 23.95
N ALA A 360 -4.44 2.77 23.84
CA ALA A 360 -3.31 2.71 22.92
C ALA A 360 -3.74 2.23 21.52
N THR A 361 -3.10 2.72 20.47
CA THR A 361 -3.34 2.26 19.08
C THR A 361 -2.58 0.95 18.82
N GLY A 362 -3.15 0.03 18.03
CA GLY A 362 -2.39 -1.14 17.53
C GLY A 362 -3.26 -2.31 17.05
N LYS A 363 -2.65 -3.47 16.76
CA LYS A 363 -3.29 -4.59 16.03
C LYS A 363 -3.25 -5.94 16.76
N ARG A 364 -2.79 -6.03 18.02
CA ARG A 364 -2.63 -7.32 18.73
C ARG A 364 -3.80 -7.69 19.65
N SER A 365 -4.01 -6.94 20.72
CA SER A 365 -4.93 -7.34 21.81
C SER A 365 -6.27 -6.65 21.66
N ARG A 366 -7.38 -7.35 21.93
CA ARG A 366 -8.70 -6.69 21.99
C ARG A 366 -8.85 -5.98 23.33
N ALA A 367 -9.10 -4.69 23.28
CA ALA A 367 -9.41 -3.87 24.44
C ALA A 367 -10.79 -3.24 24.31
N LYS A 368 -11.45 -3.05 25.45
CA LYS A 368 -12.63 -2.19 25.55
C LYS A 368 -12.14 -0.75 25.52
N THR A 369 -12.68 0.03 24.60
CA THR A 369 -12.31 1.44 24.41
C THR A 369 -13.44 2.35 24.87
N ALA A 370 -13.09 3.49 25.46
CA ALA A 370 -14.05 4.55 25.78
C ALA A 370 -14.25 5.50 24.58
N SER A 371 -13.34 5.50 23.61
CA SER A 371 -13.43 6.27 22.37
C SER A 371 -14.59 5.82 21.46
N ALA A 372 -15.11 6.75 20.65
CA ALA A 372 -16.10 6.49 19.61
C ALA A 372 -15.63 5.52 18.51
N ARG A 373 -14.31 5.28 18.39
CA ARG A 373 -13.72 4.39 17.39
C ARG A 373 -13.68 2.93 17.83
N GLY A 374 -14.15 2.00 16.98
CA GLY A 374 -14.06 0.55 17.18
C GLY A 374 -15.34 -0.21 16.82
N ARG A 375 -15.28 -1.55 16.85
CA ARG A 375 -16.43 -2.41 16.56
C ARG A 375 -17.39 -2.43 17.75
N TYR A 376 -18.67 -2.19 17.52
CA TYR A 376 -19.73 -2.39 18.52
C TYR A 376 -19.88 -3.89 18.82
N VAL A 377 -19.72 -4.27 20.09
CA VAL A 377 -19.76 -5.69 20.53
C VAL A 377 -20.86 -5.94 21.56
N ARG A 378 -21.16 -4.96 22.41
CA ARG A 378 -22.22 -5.08 23.42
C ARG A 378 -22.79 -3.71 23.77
N SER A 379 -24.03 -3.67 24.24
CA SER A 379 -24.63 -2.50 24.87
C SER A 379 -24.42 -2.45 26.39
N GLY A 380 -24.64 -1.30 27.01
CA GLY A 380 -24.71 -1.14 28.46
C GLY A 380 -25.39 0.18 28.83
N PRO A 381 -25.42 0.57 30.12
CA PRO A 381 -26.02 1.86 30.51
C PRO A 381 -25.36 3.01 29.76
N TRP A 382 -26.19 3.90 29.20
CA TRP A 382 -25.71 5.09 28.51
C TRP A 382 -25.08 6.07 29.51
N LYS A 383 -24.04 6.77 29.07
CA LYS A 383 -23.32 7.81 29.83
C LYS A 383 -22.97 8.93 28.87
N LYS A 384 -23.01 10.18 29.34
CA LYS A 384 -22.62 11.36 28.56
C LYS A 384 -21.21 11.17 27.98
N GLY A 385 -21.06 11.38 26.67
CA GLY A 385 -19.82 11.14 25.92
C GLY A 385 -19.68 9.76 25.25
N ARG A 386 -20.74 8.93 25.24
CA ARG A 386 -20.79 7.67 24.47
C ARG A 386 -21.94 7.65 23.48
N ASP A 387 -21.71 7.04 22.32
CA ASP A 387 -22.74 6.86 21.31
C ASP A 387 -23.84 5.90 21.80
N VAL A 388 -25.07 6.19 21.39
CA VAL A 388 -26.25 5.39 21.72
C VAL A 388 -26.29 4.12 20.86
N ALA A 389 -26.60 2.99 21.49
CA ALA A 389 -26.85 1.70 20.86
C ALA A 389 -28.35 1.58 20.61
N MET A 390 -28.79 1.98 19.41
CA MET A 390 -30.22 2.08 19.07
C MET A 390 -30.95 0.75 19.16
N ASP A 391 -30.37 -0.30 18.58
CA ASP A 391 -30.84 -1.69 18.67
C ASP A 391 -31.19 -2.07 20.11
N ALA A 392 -30.24 -1.87 21.03
CA ALA A 392 -30.40 -2.23 22.42
C ALA A 392 -31.31 -1.26 23.19
N THR A 393 -31.36 0.00 22.76
CA THR A 393 -32.22 1.04 23.35
C THR A 393 -33.69 0.77 22.99
N LEU A 394 -33.98 0.54 21.72
CA LEU A 394 -35.31 0.16 21.24
C LEU A 394 -35.75 -1.17 21.86
N PHE A 395 -34.85 -2.16 21.91
CA PHE A 395 -35.16 -3.41 22.58
C PHE A 395 -35.45 -3.22 24.07
N THR A 396 -34.68 -2.37 24.76
CA THR A 396 -34.92 -2.06 26.19
C THR A 396 -36.26 -1.34 26.38
N ALA A 397 -36.58 -0.36 25.54
CA ALA A 397 -37.86 0.33 25.56
C ALA A 397 -39.04 -0.62 25.33
N VAL A 398 -38.88 -1.60 24.43
CA VAL A 398 -39.88 -2.65 24.21
C VAL A 398 -40.06 -3.53 25.45
N VAL A 399 -38.95 -3.99 26.05
CA VAL A 399 -38.97 -4.82 27.26
C VAL A 399 -39.57 -4.09 28.46
N ASN A 400 -39.30 -2.80 28.59
CA ASN A 400 -39.83 -1.94 29.65
C ASN A 400 -41.31 -1.57 29.42
N GLY A 401 -41.93 -2.04 28.33
CA GLY A 401 -43.35 -1.82 28.06
C GLY A 401 -43.66 -0.46 27.46
N HIS A 402 -42.65 0.29 26.99
CA HIS A 402 -42.82 1.58 26.34
C HIS A 402 -43.26 1.42 24.87
N VAL A 403 -44.17 0.47 24.62
CA VAL A 403 -44.70 0.16 23.29
C VAL A 403 -46.20 0.29 23.33
N GLU A 404 -46.72 1.14 22.46
CA GLU A 404 -48.15 1.29 22.29
C GLU A 404 -48.72 0.08 21.55
N ARG A 405 -49.44 -0.79 22.27
CA ARG A 405 -49.98 -2.07 21.75
C ARG A 405 -50.89 -1.95 20.52
N ARG A 406 -51.51 -0.78 20.31
CA ARG A 406 -52.42 -0.53 19.18
C ARG A 406 -51.69 -0.10 17.90
N THR A 407 -50.59 0.62 18.01
CA THR A 407 -49.90 1.26 16.86
C THR A 407 -48.53 0.65 16.61
N GLY A 408 -47.99 -0.13 17.56
CA GLY A 408 -46.62 -0.66 17.52
C GLY A 408 -45.55 0.41 17.73
N ARG A 409 -45.92 1.64 18.10
CA ARG A 409 -44.96 2.73 18.32
C ARG A 409 -44.19 2.52 19.62
N VAL A 410 -42.87 2.57 19.53
CA VAL A 410 -41.95 2.49 20.67
C VAL A 410 -41.64 3.91 21.14
N ARG A 411 -41.95 4.23 22.39
CA ARG A 411 -41.51 5.45 23.07
C ARG A 411 -40.20 5.14 23.79
N VAL A 412 -39.19 5.98 23.63
CA VAL A 412 -37.88 5.80 24.27
C VAL A 412 -37.73 6.81 25.39
N GLU A 413 -37.50 6.33 26.60
CA GLU A 413 -37.20 7.16 27.77
C GLU A 413 -35.69 7.16 28.08
N VAL A 414 -35.25 8.10 28.92
CA VAL A 414 -33.82 8.25 29.28
C VAL A 414 -33.28 6.96 29.92
N GLU A 415 -34.12 6.22 30.62
CA GLU A 415 -33.79 4.95 31.28
C GLU A 415 -33.57 3.79 30.29
N ASP A 416 -34.16 3.89 29.10
CA ASP A 416 -33.99 2.90 28.03
C ASP A 416 -32.66 3.07 27.30
N LEU A 417 -32.03 4.26 27.40
CA LEU A 417 -30.83 4.59 26.66
C LEU A 417 -29.70 3.62 27.00
N ARG A 418 -29.25 2.91 25.96
CA ARG A 418 -28.08 2.06 26.02
C ARG A 418 -26.92 2.70 25.26
N GLY A 419 -25.72 2.67 25.84
CA GLY A 419 -24.49 3.11 25.18
C GLY A 419 -23.78 1.97 24.46
N LYS A 420 -23.20 2.25 23.29
CA LYS A 420 -22.35 1.31 22.54
C LYS A 420 -21.08 1.02 23.35
N ARG A 421 -20.84 -0.25 23.68
CA ARG A 421 -19.53 -0.73 24.15
C ARG A 421 -18.77 -1.30 22.97
N ARG A 422 -17.66 -0.65 22.65
CA ARG A 422 -16.81 -0.98 21.52
C ARG A 422 -15.57 -1.73 21.95
N GLU A 423 -15.17 -2.66 21.10
CA GLU A 423 -13.86 -3.29 21.19
C GLU A 423 -13.03 -2.84 20.00
N ARG A 424 -11.76 -2.56 20.26
CA ARG A 424 -10.76 -2.31 19.23
C ARG A 424 -9.53 -3.16 19.49
N LYS A 425 -8.72 -3.37 18.46
CA LYS A 425 -7.37 -3.90 18.65
C LYS A 425 -6.47 -2.77 19.18
N VAL A 426 -5.63 -3.07 20.14
CA VAL A 426 -4.64 -2.18 20.72
C VAL A 426 -3.27 -2.83 20.67
N GLY A 427 -2.23 -2.00 20.63
CA GLY A 427 -0.85 -2.42 20.75
C GLY A 427 -0.53 -2.73 22.21
N ASN A 428 0.32 -3.71 22.43
CA ASN A 428 0.88 -4.04 23.73
C ASN A 428 2.19 -3.28 23.94
N LEU A 429 2.56 -3.09 25.21
CA LEU A 429 3.94 -2.87 25.60
C LEU A 429 4.52 -4.23 26.00
N ILE A 430 5.54 -4.68 25.28
CA ILE A 430 6.24 -5.93 25.55
C ILE A 430 7.60 -5.56 26.15
N LEU A 431 7.82 -5.91 27.42
CA LEU A 431 9.12 -5.76 28.05
C LEU A 431 9.82 -7.12 28.02
N VAL A 432 10.97 -7.18 27.37
CA VAL A 432 11.82 -8.35 27.34
C VAL A 432 12.87 -8.17 28.43
N LEU A 433 12.92 -9.12 29.37
CA LEU A 433 13.88 -9.16 30.46
C LEU A 433 14.90 -10.24 30.14
N LEU A 434 16.17 -9.86 30.02
CA LEU A 434 17.28 -10.77 29.78
C LEU A 434 18.15 -10.88 31.03
N ASP A 435 18.35 -12.11 31.49
CA ASP A 435 19.31 -12.41 32.55
C ASP A 435 20.71 -12.55 31.93
N ALA A 436 21.63 -11.68 32.35
CA ALA A 436 23.04 -11.69 31.97
C ALA A 436 23.94 -12.25 33.08
N SER A 437 23.36 -12.79 34.16
CA SER A 437 24.09 -13.52 35.21
C SER A 437 24.25 -15.00 34.82
N ALA A 438 25.46 -15.54 34.97
CA ALA A 438 25.91 -16.89 34.59
C ALA A 438 26.31 -17.15 33.11
N SER A 439 27.64 -17.24 32.93
CA SER A 439 28.47 -17.96 31.95
C SER A 439 27.97 -18.20 30.51
N MET A 440 28.71 -17.55 29.60
CA MET A 440 28.69 -17.58 28.14
C MET A 440 29.05 -18.93 27.50
N GLU A 441 28.41 -20.04 27.87
CA GLU A 441 28.61 -21.28 27.13
C GLU A 441 27.71 -21.33 25.88
N THR A 442 28.38 -21.23 24.73
CA THR A 442 27.91 -21.18 23.32
C THR A 442 27.52 -19.80 22.78
N GLN A 443 28.39 -19.21 21.94
CA GLN A 443 28.07 -18.15 20.95
C GLN A 443 26.73 -18.40 20.22
N LYS A 444 26.37 -19.67 20.01
CA LYS A 444 25.08 -20.10 19.44
C LYS A 444 23.85 -19.62 20.23
N ARG A 445 23.92 -19.51 21.57
CA ARG A 445 22.81 -19.03 22.40
C ARG A 445 22.63 -17.52 22.32
N MET A 446 23.71 -16.75 22.25
CA MET A 446 23.63 -15.29 22.04
C MET A 446 23.07 -14.95 20.65
N VAL A 447 23.51 -15.68 19.62
CA VAL A 447 22.96 -15.58 18.26
C VAL A 447 21.47 -15.95 18.23
N ALA A 448 21.06 -17.00 18.96
CA ALA A 448 19.67 -17.40 19.09
C ALA A 448 18.82 -16.35 19.83
N THR A 449 19.33 -15.75 20.91
CA THR A 449 18.63 -14.70 21.67
C THR A 449 18.50 -13.43 20.84
N LYS A 450 19.56 -12.98 20.16
CA LYS A 450 19.54 -11.82 19.25
C LYS A 450 18.57 -12.07 18.09
N GLY A 451 18.57 -13.27 17.52
CA GLY A 451 17.61 -13.69 16.49
C GLY A 451 16.15 -13.72 16.98
N ALA A 452 15.91 -14.18 18.21
CA ALA A 452 14.58 -14.20 18.82
C ALA A 452 14.07 -12.79 19.14
N VAL A 453 14.92 -11.91 19.67
CA VAL A 453 14.59 -10.50 19.97
C VAL A 453 14.32 -9.73 18.68
N LEU A 454 15.14 -9.89 17.65
CA LEU A 454 14.88 -9.27 16.34
C LEU A 454 13.59 -9.78 15.70
N SER A 455 13.29 -11.07 15.83
CA SER A 455 12.04 -11.65 15.34
C SER A 455 10.82 -11.11 16.12
N LEU A 456 10.94 -10.95 17.44
CA LEU A 456 9.94 -10.30 18.30
C LEU A 456 9.73 -8.82 17.95
N LEU A 457 10.81 -8.09 17.65
CA LEU A 457 10.76 -6.69 17.23
C LEU A 457 10.06 -6.54 15.87
N ARG A 458 10.35 -7.43 14.92
CA ARG A 458 9.65 -7.47 13.62
C ARG A 458 8.16 -7.79 13.77
N ASP A 459 7.80 -8.78 14.59
CA ASP A 459 6.39 -9.10 14.88
C ASP A 459 5.68 -7.93 15.60
N ALA A 460 6.35 -7.31 16.57
CA ALA A 460 5.84 -6.14 17.28
C ALA A 460 5.59 -4.95 16.34
N TYR A 461 6.47 -4.70 15.37
CA TYR A 461 6.25 -3.66 14.36
C TYR A 461 4.99 -3.92 13.52
N VAL A 462 4.86 -5.13 12.97
CA VAL A 462 3.68 -5.53 12.18
C VAL A 462 2.39 -5.40 12.98
N LYS A 463 2.44 -5.69 14.29
CA LYS A 463 1.29 -5.61 15.19
C LYS A 463 1.13 -4.24 15.87
N ARG A 464 2.03 -3.27 15.61
CA ARG A 464 2.10 -1.94 16.25
C ARG A 464 2.18 -2.01 17.78
N ASP A 465 2.96 -2.95 18.30
CA ASP A 465 3.34 -3.01 19.70
C ASP A 465 4.61 -2.19 19.94
N ARG A 466 4.83 -1.76 21.19
CA ARG A 466 6.10 -1.20 21.63
C ARG A 466 6.90 -2.28 22.33
N VAL A 467 8.19 -2.35 22.07
CA VAL A 467 9.10 -3.30 22.72
C VAL A 467 10.15 -2.53 23.48
N GLY A 468 10.36 -2.90 24.74
CA GLY A 468 11.52 -2.47 25.51
C GLY A 468 12.38 -3.68 25.87
N LEU A 469 13.68 -3.50 25.94
CA LEU A 469 14.63 -4.52 26.35
C LEU A 469 15.33 -4.06 27.62
N ILE A 470 15.31 -4.91 28.64
CA ILE A 470 15.98 -4.69 29.91
C ILE A 470 16.88 -5.89 30.14
N SER A 471 18.17 -5.63 30.33
CA SER A 471 19.15 -6.63 30.75
C SER A 471 19.38 -6.46 32.24
N PHE A 472 19.49 -7.56 32.98
CA PHE A 472 19.87 -7.51 34.40
C PHE A 472 21.02 -8.46 34.67
N ARG A 473 21.96 -8.02 35.51
CA ARG A 473 23.11 -8.79 35.96
C ARG A 473 23.31 -8.53 37.44
N ASP A 474 23.39 -9.60 38.21
CA ASP A 474 23.54 -9.58 39.67
C ASP A 474 22.45 -8.68 40.32
N THR A 475 22.80 -7.49 40.81
CA THR A 475 21.86 -6.55 41.45
C THR A 475 21.54 -5.32 40.60
N VAL A 476 22.00 -5.26 39.33
CA VAL A 476 21.84 -4.09 38.46
C VAL A 476 20.96 -4.45 37.25
N ALA A 477 20.00 -3.59 36.92
CA ALA A 477 19.19 -3.70 35.72
C ALA A 477 19.37 -2.45 34.85
N GLU A 478 19.64 -2.67 33.57
CA GLU A 478 19.87 -1.63 32.57
C GLU A 478 18.85 -1.74 31.43
N VAL A 479 18.31 -0.60 31.02
CA VAL A 479 17.41 -0.51 29.87
C VAL A 479 18.24 -0.41 28.61
N VAL A 480 18.44 -1.54 27.92
CA VAL A 480 19.21 -1.62 26.68
C VAL A 480 18.46 -0.97 25.52
N VAL A 481 17.14 -1.18 25.44
CA VAL A 481 16.27 -0.56 24.43
C VAL A 481 15.06 0.05 25.14
N PRO A 482 14.87 1.38 25.11
CA PRO A 482 13.67 1.99 25.66
C PRO A 482 12.45 1.59 24.82
N PRO A 483 11.23 1.57 25.41
CA PRO A 483 10.00 1.19 24.72
C PRO A 483 9.80 1.90 23.37
N THR A 484 10.10 1.22 22.27
CA THR A 484 10.07 1.77 20.91
C THR A 484 9.19 0.92 20.00
N GLY A 485 8.57 1.58 19.02
CA GLY A 485 7.87 0.93 17.91
C GLY A 485 8.75 0.81 16.65
N SER A 486 9.97 1.34 16.68
CA SER A 486 10.88 1.36 15.53
C SER A 486 11.89 0.20 15.60
N VAL A 487 11.87 -0.65 14.56
CA VAL A 487 12.79 -1.79 14.43
C VAL A 487 14.23 -1.31 14.17
N SER A 488 14.42 -0.23 13.41
CA SER A 488 15.74 0.31 13.09
C SER A 488 16.42 0.91 14.32
N MET A 489 15.69 1.67 15.14
CA MET A 489 16.20 2.22 16.39
C MET A 489 16.59 1.12 17.39
N ALA A 490 15.73 0.10 17.52
CA ALA A 490 16.03 -1.04 18.37
C ALA A 490 17.22 -1.85 17.85
N ALA A 491 17.37 -1.99 16.53
CA ALA A 491 18.50 -2.71 15.94
C ALA A 491 19.83 -1.97 16.14
N MET A 492 19.86 -0.64 16.01
CA MET A 492 21.05 0.19 16.25
C MET A 492 21.55 0.12 17.69
N GLN A 493 20.66 -0.09 18.66
CA GLN A 493 21.03 -0.24 20.08
C GLN A 493 21.43 -1.67 20.47
N LEU A 494 21.31 -2.63 19.54
CA LEU A 494 21.64 -4.05 19.73
C LEU A 494 22.88 -4.50 18.93
N THR A 495 23.39 -3.64 18.05
CA THR A 495 24.72 -3.71 17.42
C THR A 495 25.68 -2.87 18.21
#